data_AF-A0A6A4IN57-F1
#
_entry.id   AF-A0A6A4IN57-F1
#
_cell.length_a   1.000
_cell.length_b   1.000
_cell.length_c   1.000
_cell.angle_alpha   90.00
_cell.angle_beta   90.00
_cell.angle_gamma   90.00
#
_symmetry.space_group_name_H-M   'P 1'
#
loop_
_entity.id
_entity.type
_entity.pdbx_description
1 polymer ?
#
loop_
_entity_poly.entity_id
_entity_poly.type
_entity_poly.pdbx_seq_one_letter_code
_entity_poly.pdbx_strand_id
1 'polypeptide(L)'
;MMIKFGLLLLGLAALCTAERKNVTLSGDNWKWVINNISSFNVHGRNESWAITTDKDSTITLLCEEISVAKRTGQNCLHGKLVFDDGFNNLTFCGTNKNVLIQGNSSQLLVDFVITPPYAGYFYCKGKSVHPPRNI
;
A
#
# COMPACT_ATOMS: atom_id res chain seq x y z
N MET A 1 -29.22 53.16 7.68
CA MET A 1 -28.14 52.39 8.32
C MET A 1 -28.57 50.92 8.36
N MET A 2 -28.04 50.07 7.48
CA MET A 2 -28.30 48.61 7.48
C MET A 2 -27.01 47.90 7.11
N ILE A 3 -26.37 47.27 8.10
CA ILE A 3 -25.19 46.41 7.91
C ILE A 3 -25.73 45.00 7.67
N LYS A 4 -25.59 44.49 6.43
CA LYS A 4 -25.87 43.09 6.11
C LYS A 4 -24.67 42.25 6.54
N PHE A 5 -24.84 41.46 7.62
CA PHE A 5 -23.93 40.38 7.96
C PHE A 5 -24.19 39.19 7.04
N GLY A 6 -23.40 39.07 5.97
CA GLY A 6 -23.33 37.84 5.19
C GLY A 6 -22.47 36.83 5.95
N LEU A 7 -23.11 35.83 6.57
CA LEU A 7 -22.40 34.65 7.08
C LEU A 7 -21.80 33.88 5.91
N LEU A 8 -20.48 33.95 5.75
CA LEU A 8 -19.73 32.98 4.94
C LEU A 8 -19.53 31.72 5.78
N LEU A 9 -20.37 30.71 5.55
CA LEU A 9 -20.12 29.35 6.03
C LEU A 9 -19.04 28.72 5.15
N LEU A 10 -17.78 28.81 5.58
CA LEU A 10 -16.69 28.01 5.05
C LEU A 10 -16.89 26.56 5.53
N GLY A 11 -17.62 25.77 4.74
CA GLY A 11 -17.71 24.34 4.94
C GLY A 11 -16.37 23.69 4.63
N LEU A 12 -15.56 23.42 5.66
CA LEU A 12 -14.43 22.49 5.52
C LEU A 12 -15.00 21.08 5.43
N ALA A 13 -15.16 20.56 4.21
CA ALA A 13 -15.30 19.13 4.01
C ALA A 13 -13.96 18.49 4.42
N ALA A 14 -13.89 17.96 5.64
CA ALA A 14 -12.82 17.06 6.03
C ALA A 14 -12.96 15.79 5.17
N LEU A 15 -12.18 15.71 4.09
CA LEU A 15 -11.98 14.47 3.36
C LEU A 15 -11.34 13.49 4.36
N CYS A 16 -12.13 12.54 4.86
CA CYS A 16 -11.60 11.39 5.58
C CYS A 16 -10.77 10.56 4.61
N THR A 17 -9.53 10.97 4.35
CA THR A 17 -8.55 10.11 3.70
C THR A 17 -8.22 9.01 4.69
N ALA A 18 -8.46 7.75 4.31
CA ALA A 18 -8.02 6.62 5.13
C ALA A 18 -6.54 6.80 5.48
N GLU A 19 -6.21 6.67 6.76
CA GLU A 19 -4.85 6.88 7.26
C GLU A 19 -3.91 5.88 6.58
N ARG A 20 -2.88 6.38 5.90
CA ARG A 20 -1.84 5.56 5.27
C ARG A 20 -0.60 5.55 6.15
N LYS A 21 -0.06 4.34 6.38
CA LYS A 21 1.23 4.15 7.05
C LYS A 21 2.35 4.55 6.10
N ASN A 22 3.11 5.59 6.45
CA ASN A 22 4.21 6.07 5.62
C ASN A 22 5.50 5.28 5.90
N VAL A 23 6.19 4.86 4.85
CA VAL A 23 7.48 4.14 4.93
C VAL A 23 8.44 4.75 3.92
N THR A 24 9.64 5.12 4.36
CA THR A 24 10.67 5.66 3.47
C THR A 24 11.84 4.69 3.35
N LEU A 25 12.22 4.40 2.11
CA LEU A 25 13.35 3.57 1.76
C LEU A 25 14.52 4.45 1.31
N SER A 26 15.66 4.24 1.95
CA SER A 26 16.95 4.82 1.57
C SER A 26 17.96 3.72 1.28
N GLY A 27 18.55 3.78 0.08
CA GLY A 27 19.57 2.83 -0.38
C GLY A 27 19.03 1.45 -0.81
N ASP A 28 19.97 0.60 -1.22
CA ASP A 28 19.75 -0.71 -1.84
C ASP A 28 19.68 -1.88 -0.83
N ASN A 29 19.73 -1.59 0.46
CA ASN A 29 19.60 -2.57 1.52
C ASN A 29 18.14 -2.98 1.73
N TRP A 30 17.90 -4.28 1.80
CA TRP A 30 16.58 -4.83 2.13
C TRP A 30 16.18 -4.52 3.57
N LYS A 31 15.01 -3.91 3.75
CA LYS A 31 14.42 -3.61 5.08
C LYS A 31 12.99 -4.12 5.13
N TRP A 32 12.54 -4.56 6.30
CA TRP A 32 11.12 -4.86 6.51
C TRP A 32 10.30 -3.56 6.40
N VAL A 33 9.39 -3.50 5.43
CA VAL A 33 8.56 -2.31 5.16
C VAL A 33 7.09 -2.54 5.50
N ILE A 34 6.62 -3.77 5.34
CA ILE A 34 5.27 -4.16 5.70
C ILE A 34 5.36 -5.45 6.50
N ASN A 35 4.79 -5.41 7.70
CA ASN A 35 4.48 -6.60 8.46
C ASN A 35 3.07 -6.45 9.00
N ASN A 36 2.16 -7.20 8.41
CA ASN A 36 0.76 -7.29 8.83
C ASN A 36 0.53 -8.63 9.56
N ILE A 37 1.52 -9.14 10.30
CA ILE A 37 1.35 -10.25 11.22
C ILE A 37 1.49 -9.69 12.63
N SER A 38 0.38 -9.61 13.36
CA SER A 38 0.43 -9.55 14.82
C SER A 38 0.34 -10.97 15.36
N SER A 39 1.10 -11.27 16.41
CA SER A 39 1.51 -12.61 16.86
C SER A 39 0.43 -13.70 16.99
N PHE A 40 -0.87 -13.37 16.91
CA PHE A 40 -1.97 -14.35 16.92
C PHE A 40 -3.17 -14.00 16.02
N ASN A 41 -3.13 -12.92 15.21
CA ASN A 41 -4.28 -12.52 14.39
C ASN A 41 -3.89 -12.32 12.92
N VAL A 42 -4.47 -13.14 12.05
CA VAL A 42 -4.70 -12.78 10.64
C VAL A 42 -5.53 -11.50 10.60
N HIS A 43 -5.11 -10.48 9.84
CA HIS A 43 -5.82 -9.20 9.82
C HIS A 43 -7.13 -9.35 9.05
N GLY A 44 -8.22 -9.02 9.73
CA GLY A 44 -9.57 -8.83 9.16
C GLY A 44 -9.94 -7.35 8.99
N ARG A 45 -8.94 -6.47 8.84
CA ARG A 45 -9.15 -5.02 8.67
C ARG A 45 -8.38 -4.49 7.47
N ASN A 46 -8.95 -3.47 6.84
CA ASN A 46 -8.29 -2.75 5.75
C ASN A 46 -7.10 -1.97 6.29
N GLU A 47 -6.00 -1.99 5.55
CA GLU A 47 -4.80 -1.22 5.87
C GLU A 47 -4.15 -0.71 4.59
N SER A 48 -3.49 0.44 4.69
CA SER A 48 -2.83 1.08 3.55
C SER A 48 -1.45 1.59 3.93
N TRP A 49 -0.51 1.48 3.00
CA TRP A 49 0.85 1.99 3.13
C TRP A 49 1.19 2.90 1.95
N ALA A 50 1.98 3.93 2.22
CA ALA A 50 2.66 4.72 1.20
C ALA A 50 4.16 4.51 1.37
N ILE A 51 4.76 3.78 0.43
CA ILE A 51 6.20 3.52 0.42
C ILE A 51 6.83 4.53 -0.54
N THR A 52 7.81 5.27 -0.06
CA THR A 52 8.50 6.30 -0.85
C THR A 52 10.02 6.10 -0.84
N THR A 53 10.68 6.59 -1.89
CA THR A 53 12.13 6.67 -1.98
C THR A 53 12.55 7.97 -2.69
N ASP A 54 13.85 8.16 -2.93
CA ASP A 54 14.39 9.33 -3.61
C ASP A 54 13.79 9.48 -5.02
N LYS A 55 13.63 10.73 -5.48
CA LYS A 55 12.83 11.09 -6.66
C LYS A 55 13.20 10.34 -7.94
N ASP A 56 14.48 10.03 -8.12
CA ASP A 56 15.00 9.39 -9.33
C ASP A 56 15.21 7.87 -9.16
N SER A 57 14.86 7.31 -8.01
CA SER A 57 14.97 5.89 -7.70
C SER A 57 13.62 5.19 -7.82
N THR A 58 13.66 3.87 -8.01
CA THR A 58 12.47 3.02 -8.00
C THR A 58 12.43 2.13 -6.76
N ILE A 59 11.27 1.54 -6.49
CA ILE A 59 11.05 0.68 -5.33
C ILE A 59 10.97 -0.77 -5.79
N THR A 60 11.68 -1.66 -5.10
CA THR A 60 11.49 -3.11 -5.25
C THR A 60 11.07 -3.70 -3.92
N LEU A 61 9.99 -4.49 -3.94
CA LEU A 61 9.52 -5.27 -2.80
C LEU A 61 9.70 -6.77 -3.04
N LEU A 62 10.04 -7.49 -1.99
CA LEU A 62 9.96 -8.95 -1.91
C LEU A 62 8.98 -9.31 -0.81
N CYS A 63 7.80 -9.79 -1.19
CA CYS A 63 6.83 -10.34 -0.27
C CYS A 63 7.07 -11.84 -0.14
N GLU A 64 7.60 -12.25 1.01
CA GLU A 64 7.94 -13.65 1.27
C GLU A 64 6.68 -14.52 1.27
N GLU A 65 5.59 -13.99 1.81
CA GLU A 65 4.28 -14.62 1.73
C GLU A 65 3.15 -13.58 1.63
N ILE A 66 2.17 -13.89 0.79
CA ILE A 66 0.88 -13.21 0.68
C ILE A 66 -0.18 -14.31 0.82
N SER A 67 -0.98 -14.24 1.87
CA SER A 67 -2.08 -15.18 2.10
C SER A 67 -3.35 -14.39 2.41
N VAL A 68 -4.18 -14.25 1.39
CA VAL A 68 -5.43 -13.49 1.44
C VAL A 68 -6.58 -14.41 1.02
N ALA A 69 -7.82 -14.04 1.34
CA ALA A 69 -9.01 -14.76 0.90
C ALA A 69 -8.90 -15.19 -0.57
N LYS A 70 -9.26 -16.44 -0.87
CA LYS A 70 -9.12 -17.01 -2.22
C LYS A 70 -10.01 -16.28 -3.21
N ARG A 71 -9.62 -16.35 -4.48
CA ARG A 71 -10.41 -15.83 -5.60
C ARG A 71 -11.77 -16.56 -5.68
N THR A 72 -12.82 -15.80 -5.94
CA THR A 72 -14.15 -16.32 -6.27
C THR A 72 -14.38 -16.07 -7.76
N GLY A 73 -14.36 -17.13 -8.56
CA GLY A 73 -14.37 -17.01 -10.02
C GLY A 73 -13.10 -16.31 -10.54
N GLN A 74 -13.28 -15.18 -11.24
CA GLN A 74 -12.17 -14.35 -11.73
C GLN A 74 -11.79 -13.18 -10.80
N ASN A 75 -12.51 -13.00 -9.68
CA ASN A 75 -12.43 -11.79 -8.87
C ASN A 75 -11.92 -12.05 -7.44
N CYS A 76 -11.13 -11.11 -6.91
CA CYS A 76 -10.68 -11.09 -5.52
C CYS A 76 -11.73 -10.40 -4.63
N LEU A 77 -12.93 -10.98 -4.54
CA LEU A 77 -14.12 -10.39 -3.93
C LEU A 77 -14.01 -10.21 -2.40
N HIS A 78 -13.42 -11.18 -1.73
CA HIS A 78 -13.42 -11.27 -0.27
C HIS A 78 -12.17 -10.66 0.39
N GLY A 79 -11.13 -10.47 -0.40
CA GLY A 79 -9.89 -9.86 0.04
C GLY A 79 -8.94 -9.70 -1.13
N LYS A 80 -8.22 -8.58 -1.14
CA LYS A 80 -7.21 -8.26 -2.15
C LYS A 80 -6.09 -7.44 -1.54
N LEU A 81 -4.89 -7.67 -2.06
CA LEU A 81 -3.72 -6.85 -1.83
C LEU A 81 -3.34 -6.19 -3.15
N VAL A 82 -3.31 -4.86 -3.18
CA VAL A 82 -3.05 -4.07 -4.38
C VAL A 82 -1.76 -3.30 -4.19
N PHE A 83 -0.89 -3.35 -5.20
CA PHE A 83 0.32 -2.54 -5.31
C PHE A 83 0.16 -1.62 -6.52
N ASP A 84 0.23 -0.32 -6.30
CA ASP A 84 0.02 0.74 -7.30
C ASP A 84 1.23 1.68 -7.29
N ASP A 85 2.01 1.67 -8.39
CA ASP A 85 3.18 2.54 -8.57
C ASP A 85 2.86 3.83 -9.36
N GLY A 86 1.57 4.10 -9.65
CA GLY A 86 1.08 5.18 -10.48
C GLY A 86 1.08 4.88 -12.00
N PHE A 87 1.72 3.79 -12.42
CA PHE A 87 1.77 3.35 -13.82
C PHE A 87 1.07 2.00 -14.03
N ASN A 88 1.23 1.08 -13.08
CA ASN A 88 0.73 -0.28 -13.11
C ASN A 88 0.18 -0.69 -11.75
N ASN A 89 -0.88 -1.50 -11.79
CA ASN A 89 -1.52 -2.06 -10.60
C ASN A 89 -1.41 -3.57 -10.59
N LEU A 90 -0.77 -4.12 -9.55
CA LEU A 90 -0.70 -5.56 -9.31
C LEU A 90 -1.66 -5.93 -8.19
N THR A 91 -2.56 -6.88 -8.46
CA THR A 91 -3.55 -7.35 -7.47
C THR A 91 -3.34 -8.82 -7.15
N PHE A 92 -3.23 -9.12 -5.85
CA PHE A 92 -3.07 -10.47 -5.33
C PHE A 92 -4.25 -10.86 -4.43
N CYS A 93 -4.64 -12.12 -4.54
CA CYS A 93 -5.51 -12.82 -3.58
C CYS A 93 -5.12 -14.31 -3.57
N GLY A 94 -5.67 -15.09 -2.63
CA GLY A 94 -5.18 -16.44 -2.37
C GLY A 94 -3.77 -16.46 -1.77
N THR A 95 -3.06 -17.57 -1.95
CA THR A 95 -1.72 -17.78 -1.40
C THR A 95 -0.65 -17.66 -2.48
N ASN A 96 0.32 -16.77 -2.28
CA ASN A 96 1.46 -16.55 -3.16
C ASN A 96 2.72 -16.45 -2.29
N LYS A 97 3.84 -17.00 -2.75
CA LYS A 97 5.11 -17.01 -2.00
C LYS A 97 6.21 -16.39 -2.84
N ASN A 98 7.16 -15.71 -2.19
CA ASN A 98 8.34 -15.10 -2.81
C ASN A 98 8.00 -14.21 -4.01
N VAL A 99 6.99 -13.35 -3.83
CA VAL A 99 6.52 -12.45 -4.88
C VAL A 99 7.45 -11.25 -4.95
N LEU A 100 8.11 -11.06 -6.10
CA LEU A 100 8.92 -9.88 -6.40
C LEU A 100 8.06 -8.84 -7.12
N ILE A 101 8.04 -7.62 -6.59
CA ILE A 101 7.31 -6.48 -7.14
C ILE A 101 8.34 -5.40 -7.47
N GLN A 102 8.36 -4.98 -8.73
CA GLN A 102 9.28 -3.96 -9.23
C GLN A 102 8.44 -2.76 -9.68
N GLY A 103 8.45 -1.70 -8.87
CA GLY A 103 7.78 -0.46 -9.21
C GLY A 103 8.59 0.35 -10.21
N ASN A 104 7.92 1.23 -10.93
CA ASN A 104 8.50 2.14 -11.93
C ASN A 104 8.55 3.59 -11.45
N SER A 105 8.24 3.82 -10.18
CA SER A 105 8.10 5.14 -9.55
C SER A 105 8.86 5.18 -8.22
N SER A 106 9.14 6.40 -7.76
CA SER A 106 9.67 6.68 -6.42
C SER A 106 8.60 6.59 -5.33
N GLN A 107 7.34 6.32 -5.70
CA GLN A 107 6.24 6.03 -4.80
C GLN A 107 5.57 4.70 -5.17
N LEU A 108 5.23 3.91 -4.16
CA LEU A 108 4.43 2.69 -4.28
C LEU A 108 3.36 2.69 -3.18
N LEU A 109 2.10 2.74 -3.59
CA LEU A 109 0.96 2.60 -2.69
C LEU A 109 0.60 1.13 -2.54
N VAL A 110 0.34 0.71 -1.32
CA VAL A 110 -0.06 -0.67 -1.02
C VAL A 110 -1.37 -0.63 -0.25
N ASP A 111 -2.41 -1.26 -0.80
CA ASP A 111 -3.74 -1.31 -0.18
C ASP A 111 -4.13 -2.76 0.07
N PHE A 112 -4.35 -3.08 1.34
CA PHE A 112 -4.96 -4.34 1.78
C PHE A 112 -6.42 -4.09 2.09
N VAL A 113 -7.30 -4.74 1.32
CA VAL A 113 -8.75 -4.64 1.49
C VAL A 113 -9.29 -6.02 1.78
N ILE A 114 -10.06 -6.16 2.85
CA ILE A 114 -10.65 -7.43 3.26
C ILE A 114 -12.05 -7.23 3.80
N THR A 115 -12.97 -8.12 3.42
CA THR A 115 -14.35 -8.10 3.91
C THR A 115 -14.52 -9.11 5.05
N PRO A 116 -15.25 -8.80 6.13
CA PRO A 116 -15.64 -9.81 7.11
C PRO A 116 -16.42 -10.98 6.47
N PRO A 117 -16.30 -12.23 6.96
CA PRO A 117 -15.49 -12.68 8.09
C PRO A 117 -14.06 -13.09 7.70
N TYR A 118 -13.60 -12.73 6.50
CA TYR A 118 -12.32 -13.17 5.98
C TYR A 118 -11.15 -12.46 6.68
N ALA A 119 -9.99 -13.10 6.64
CA ALA A 119 -8.76 -12.57 7.19
C ALA A 119 -7.59 -12.92 6.26
N GLY A 120 -6.47 -12.20 6.38
CA GLY A 120 -5.28 -12.42 5.58
C GLY A 120 -4.03 -11.89 6.27
N TYR A 121 -2.88 -12.26 5.72
CA TYR A 121 -1.59 -11.75 6.15
C TYR A 121 -0.65 -11.62 4.96
N PHE A 122 0.29 -10.70 5.10
CA PHE A 122 1.42 -10.56 4.19
C PHE A 122 2.53 -9.78 4.87
N TYR A 123 3.75 -10.01 4.40
CA TYR A 123 4.93 -9.33 4.92
C TYR A 123 5.97 -9.20 3.81
N CYS A 124 6.51 -8.00 3.69
CA CYS A 124 7.37 -7.63 2.58
C CYS A 124 8.60 -6.88 3.07
N LYS A 125 9.74 -7.23 2.48
CA LYS A 125 10.95 -6.43 2.51
C LYS A 125 10.95 -5.49 1.31
N GLY A 126 11.55 -4.31 1.47
CA GLY A 126 11.70 -3.33 0.41
C GLY A 126 13.10 -2.75 0.36
N LYS A 127 13.50 -2.28 -0.81
CA LYS A 127 14.71 -1.47 -1.02
C LYS A 127 14.49 -0.43 -2.12
N SER A 128 15.31 0.61 -2.10
CA SER A 128 15.43 1.58 -3.20
C SER A 128 16.35 1.02 -4.28
N VAL A 129 16.06 1.29 -5.55
CA VAL A 129 16.89 0.94 -6.69
C VAL A 129 17.22 2.21 -7.44
N HIS A 130 18.49 2.60 -7.38
CA HIS A 130 18.97 3.79 -8.07
C HIS A 130 19.22 3.47 -9.54
N PRO A 131 19.04 4.44 -10.44
CA PRO A 131 19.46 4.30 -11.81
C PRO A 131 20.98 4.07 -11.87
N PRO A 132 21.50 3.40 -12.91
CA PRO A 132 22.93 3.28 -13.11
C PRO A 132 23.57 4.66 -13.05
N ARG A 133 24.64 4.82 -12.26
CA ARG A 133 25.46 6.03 -12.37
C ARG A 133 26.09 6.00 -13.75
N ASN A 134 25.86 7.04 -14.55
CA ASN A 134 26.66 7.24 -15.76
C ASN A 134 28.10 7.47 -15.29
N ILE A 135 28.98 6.50 -15.55
CA ILE A 135 30.43 6.58 -15.31
C ILE A 135 31.06 7.17 -16.57
#